data_AF-A0A0A6UBV7-F1
#
_entry.id   AF-A0A0A6UBV7-F1
#
_cell.length_a   1.000
_cell.length_b   1.000
_cell.length_c   1.000
_cell.angle_alpha   90.00
_cell.angle_beta   90.00
_cell.angle_gamma   90.00
#
_symmetry.space_group_name_H-M   'P 1'
#
loop_
_entity.id
_entity.type
_entity.pdbx_description
1 polymer ?
#
loop_
_entity_poly.entity_id
_entity_poly.type
_entity_poly.pdbx_seq_one_letter_code
_entity_poly.pdbx_strand_id
1 'polypeptide(L)'
;MSIRTASRPIESTMTDPSLGLPTITMAVPMAGFPAHRDFVLVRLNDDGLLYALTSVDNPELRFLVAPPEPFFPDYAPEIENAVFAALNTTDPDRVLLLTVITAGENETTANLLAPIVVDRDTMRAMQVVLNGSGFPVRAIMNRSF
;
A
#
# COMPACT_ATOMS: atom_id res chain seq x y z
N MET A 1 -24.04 2.32 45.98
CA MET A 1 -22.59 2.07 46.12
C MET A 1 -21.99 2.14 44.73
N SER A 2 -21.18 3.16 44.46
CA SER A 2 -20.62 3.44 43.14
C SER A 2 -19.25 2.78 43.04
N ILE A 3 -18.99 2.03 41.97
CA ILE A 3 -17.63 1.68 41.56
C ILE A 3 -17.55 1.88 40.05
N ARG A 4 -16.77 2.89 39.66
CA ARG A 4 -16.38 3.18 38.28
C ARG A 4 -15.35 2.14 37.84
N THR A 5 -15.54 1.54 36.67
CA THR A 5 -14.44 0.86 35.97
C THR A 5 -13.98 1.78 34.85
N ALA A 6 -12.73 2.23 34.98
CA ALA A 6 -12.05 3.10 34.04
C ALA A 6 -11.91 2.41 32.67
N SER A 7 -12.24 3.16 31.61
CA SER A 7 -11.81 2.84 30.25
C SER A 7 -10.30 2.75 30.23
N ARG A 8 -9.76 1.58 29.86
CA ARG A 8 -8.35 1.47 29.50
C ARG A 8 -8.15 2.16 28.15
N PRO A 9 -7.17 3.06 28.01
CA PRO A 9 -6.76 3.51 26.69
C PRO A 9 -6.16 2.30 25.96
N ILE A 10 -6.52 2.13 24.69
CA ILE A 10 -5.78 1.27 23.78
C ILE A 10 -4.41 1.91 23.58
N GLU A 11 -3.40 1.32 24.22
CA GLU A 11 -2.01 1.73 24.10
C GLU A 11 -1.53 1.47 22.68
N SER A 12 -1.06 2.54 22.03
CA SER A 12 -0.33 2.49 20.78
C SER A 12 0.98 1.72 20.96
N THR A 13 1.05 0.40 20.72
CA THR A 13 2.32 -0.27 20.40
C THR A 13 2.11 -1.64 19.76
N MET A 14 2.92 -1.91 18.72
CA MET A 14 3.68 -3.16 18.47
C MET A 14 3.51 -3.68 17.05
N THR A 15 4.50 -3.34 16.22
CA THR A 15 4.93 -4.18 15.10
C THR A 15 5.51 -5.46 15.69
N ASP A 16 4.66 -6.44 15.94
CA ASP A 16 5.06 -7.80 16.30
C ASP A 16 5.23 -8.62 15.02
N PRO A 17 6.46 -9.04 14.64
CA PRO A 17 6.67 -9.90 13.48
C PRO A 17 6.06 -11.31 13.65
N SER A 18 5.52 -11.66 14.82
CA SER A 18 4.75 -12.88 15.07
C SER A 18 3.24 -12.75 14.84
N LEU A 19 2.77 -11.57 14.40
CA LEU A 19 1.35 -11.30 14.09
C LEU A 19 0.74 -12.17 12.97
N GLY A 20 1.53 -13.02 12.29
CA GLY A 20 1.01 -13.87 11.21
C GLY A 20 0.37 -13.07 10.08
N LEU A 21 0.79 -11.81 9.90
CA LEU A 21 0.29 -10.97 8.81
C LEU A 21 0.65 -11.63 7.47
N PRO A 22 -0.28 -11.67 6.51
CA PRO A 22 0.01 -12.28 5.23
C PRO A 22 1.11 -11.49 4.51
N THR A 23 2.16 -12.21 4.11
CA THR A 23 3.29 -11.65 3.36
C THR A 23 2.88 -11.38 1.92
N ILE A 24 3.20 -10.19 1.42
CA ILE A 24 3.12 -9.80 0.01
C ILE A 24 4.48 -10.03 -0.64
N THR A 25 4.54 -10.84 -1.69
CA THR A 25 5.77 -11.12 -2.44
C THR A 25 5.79 -10.36 -3.77
N MET A 26 6.85 -9.59 -4.00
CA MET A 26 7.07 -8.86 -5.24
C MET A 26 7.39 -9.83 -6.39
N ALA A 27 6.45 -9.97 -7.33
CA ALA A 27 6.55 -10.83 -8.51
C ALA A 27 7.76 -10.48 -9.39
N VAL A 28 8.11 -9.21 -9.43
CA VAL A 28 9.32 -8.65 -10.05
C VAL A 28 9.99 -7.72 -9.04
N PRO A 29 11.33 -7.54 -9.07
CA PRO A 29 11.98 -6.64 -8.13
C PRO A 29 11.44 -5.21 -8.24
N MET A 30 11.23 -4.56 -7.09
CA MET A 30 10.86 -3.15 -7.06
C MET A 30 12.03 -2.29 -7.54
N ALA A 31 11.75 -1.27 -8.36
CA ALA A 31 12.76 -0.34 -8.82
C ALA A 31 13.43 0.36 -7.63
N GLY A 32 14.77 0.41 -7.62
CA GLY A 32 15.55 0.95 -6.51
C GLY A 32 15.75 -0.01 -5.32
N PHE A 33 14.96 -1.08 -5.20
CA PHE A 33 15.03 -2.03 -4.08
C PHE A 33 15.02 -3.51 -4.54
N PRO A 34 15.93 -3.93 -5.44
CA PRO A 34 15.84 -5.25 -6.08
C PRO A 34 16.06 -6.44 -5.14
N ALA A 35 16.71 -6.20 -3.99
CA ALA A 35 16.99 -7.20 -2.96
C ALA A 35 15.79 -7.46 -2.02
N HIS A 36 14.83 -6.54 -1.94
CA HIS A 36 13.69 -6.66 -1.03
C HIS A 36 12.50 -7.24 -1.80
N ARG A 37 12.12 -8.47 -1.48
CA ARG A 37 11.07 -9.20 -2.20
C ARG A 37 9.82 -9.41 -1.38
N ASP A 38 9.94 -9.51 -0.08
CA ASP A 38 8.82 -9.81 0.79
C ASP A 38 8.51 -8.60 1.68
N PHE A 39 7.22 -8.26 1.72
CA PHE A 39 6.69 -7.12 2.44
C PHE A 39 5.45 -7.52 3.24
N VAL A 40 5.14 -6.76 4.27
CA VAL A 40 3.87 -6.84 4.99
C VAL A 40 3.16 -5.48 4.91
N LEU A 41 1.83 -5.49 4.79
CA LEU A 41 1.03 -4.27 4.76
C LEU A 41 0.48 -4.00 6.16
N VAL A 42 1.01 -2.96 6.82
CA VAL A 42 0.66 -2.59 8.18
C VAL A 42 -0.24 -1.36 8.17
N ARG A 43 -1.43 -1.44 8.77
CA ARG A 43 -2.34 -0.30 8.89
C ARG A 43 -1.78 0.73 9.88
N LEU A 44 -1.84 2.01 9.52
CA LEU A 44 -1.31 3.11 10.33
C LEU A 44 -2.39 4.01 10.96
N ASN A 45 -3.62 3.98 10.46
CA ASN A 45 -4.75 4.72 11.03
C ASN A 45 -6.03 3.87 11.10
N ASP A 46 -6.94 4.26 11.98
CA ASP A 46 -8.20 3.53 12.22
C ASP A 46 -9.14 3.59 10.99
N ASP A 47 -9.09 4.68 10.23
CA ASP A 47 -9.87 4.90 9.01
C ASP A 47 -9.55 3.89 7.89
N GLY A 48 -8.39 3.21 7.97
CA GLY A 48 -8.01 2.19 7.00
C GLY A 48 -7.63 2.72 5.64
N LEU A 49 -7.14 3.96 5.61
CA LEU A 49 -6.73 4.63 4.39
C LEU A 49 -5.21 4.76 4.27
N LEU A 50 -4.48 4.64 5.39
CA LEU A 50 -3.04 4.77 5.42
C LEU A 50 -2.37 3.49 5.91
N TYR A 51 -1.38 3.04 5.14
CA TYR A 51 -0.63 1.82 5.43
C TYR A 51 0.88 2.04 5.25
N ALA A 52 1.68 1.26 5.95
CA ALA A 52 3.09 1.05 5.66
C ALA A 52 3.28 -0.31 4.97
N LEU A 53 3.77 -0.30 3.73
CA LEU A 53 4.30 -1.49 3.09
C LEU A 53 5.75 -1.68 3.54
N THR A 54 5.98 -2.59 4.49
CA THR A 54 7.24 -2.73 5.24
C THR A 54 7.97 -3.98 4.79
N SER A 55 9.26 -3.87 4.46
CA SER A 55 10.06 -5.03 4.07
C SER A 55 10.23 -5.99 5.25
N VAL A 56 10.10 -7.28 4.98
CA VAL A 56 10.33 -8.35 5.97
C VAL A 56 11.82 -8.42 6.33
N ASP A 57 12.71 -8.28 5.35
CA ASP A 57 14.16 -8.38 5.54
C ASP A 57 14.77 -7.14 6.21
N ASN A 58 14.12 -5.98 6.06
CA ASN A 58 14.58 -4.72 6.64
C ASN A 58 13.40 -3.84 7.06
N PRO A 59 12.98 -3.89 8.33
CA PRO A 59 11.83 -3.11 8.83
C PRO A 59 11.99 -1.58 8.72
N GLU A 60 13.21 -1.07 8.60
CA GLU A 60 13.46 0.36 8.35
C GLU A 60 13.11 0.77 6.91
N LEU A 61 13.08 -0.19 5.97
CA LEU A 61 12.60 0.03 4.61
C LEU A 61 11.07 -0.14 4.57
N ARG A 62 10.37 0.99 4.52
CA ARG A 62 8.92 1.02 4.40
C ARG A 62 8.44 2.15 3.48
N PHE A 63 7.34 1.90 2.79
CA PHE A 63 6.66 2.88 1.95
C PHE A 63 5.30 3.22 2.55
N LEU A 64 4.99 4.51 2.66
CA LEU A 64 3.61 4.93 2.93
C LEU A 64 2.78 4.67 1.68
N VAL A 65 1.65 4.00 1.83
CA VAL A 65 0.76 3.65 0.74
C VAL A 65 -0.71 3.83 1.11
N ALA A 66 -1.55 4.11 0.13
CA ALA A 66 -3.00 4.19 0.26
C ALA A 66 -3.72 3.66 -0.99
N PRO A 67 -4.95 3.13 -0.84
CA PRO A 67 -5.85 2.98 -1.98
C PRO A 67 -6.12 4.36 -2.60
N PRO A 68 -6.11 4.50 -3.93
CA PRO A 68 -6.27 5.79 -4.58
C PRO A 68 -7.70 6.33 -4.59
N GLU A 69 -8.73 5.49 -4.72
CA GLU A 69 -10.15 5.89 -4.87
C GLU A 69 -10.61 6.99 -3.91
N PRO A 70 -10.32 6.93 -2.59
CA PRO A 70 -10.79 7.95 -1.64
C PRO A 70 -10.20 9.35 -1.86
N PHE A 71 -9.10 9.45 -2.62
CA PHE A 71 -8.37 10.69 -2.88
C PHE A 71 -8.44 11.11 -4.35
N PHE A 72 -8.59 10.14 -5.25
CA PHE A 72 -8.63 10.31 -6.70
C PHE A 72 -9.78 9.48 -7.29
N PRO A 73 -11.05 9.92 -7.15
CA PRO A 73 -12.22 9.14 -7.59
C PRO A 73 -12.25 8.82 -9.08
N ASP A 74 -11.61 9.66 -9.89
CA ASP A 74 -11.53 9.51 -11.36
C ASP A 74 -10.28 8.70 -11.80
N TYR A 75 -9.47 8.20 -10.86
CA TYR A 75 -8.27 7.43 -11.19
C TYR A 75 -8.62 6.00 -11.58
N ALA A 76 -8.66 5.73 -12.88
CA ALA A 76 -8.96 4.43 -13.46
C ALA A 76 -7.83 4.01 -14.44
N PRO A 77 -6.67 3.56 -13.94
CA PRO A 77 -5.57 3.17 -14.80
C PRO A 77 -5.86 1.86 -15.54
N GLU A 78 -5.42 1.77 -16.80
CA GLU A 78 -5.41 0.52 -17.55
C GLU A 78 -4.23 -0.35 -17.12
N ILE A 79 -4.52 -1.56 -16.64
CA ILE A 79 -3.50 -2.54 -16.22
C ILE A 79 -3.31 -3.57 -17.33
N GLU A 80 -2.09 -3.70 -17.84
CA GLU A 80 -1.77 -4.63 -18.93
C GLU A 80 -1.85 -6.10 -18.49
N ASN A 81 -2.23 -6.99 -19.42
CA ASN A 81 -2.29 -8.44 -19.20
C ASN A 81 -0.98 -9.07 -18.68
N ALA A 82 0.16 -8.48 -19.01
CA ALA A 82 1.46 -8.92 -18.51
C ALA A 82 1.57 -8.81 -16.98
N VAL A 83 0.90 -7.81 -16.37
CA VAL A 83 0.86 -7.65 -14.92
C VAL A 83 0.08 -8.80 -14.30
N PHE A 84 -1.14 -9.08 -14.78
CA PHE A 84 -1.96 -10.19 -14.29
C PHE A 84 -1.24 -11.54 -14.40
N ALA A 85 -0.52 -11.78 -15.51
CA ALA A 85 0.33 -12.95 -15.67
C ALA A 85 1.46 -13.02 -14.62
N ALA A 86 2.13 -11.91 -14.32
CA ALA A 86 3.18 -11.86 -13.29
C ALA A 86 2.64 -12.11 -11.87
N LEU A 87 1.42 -11.64 -11.59
CA LEU A 87 0.70 -11.86 -10.33
C LEU A 87 0.08 -13.26 -10.24
N ASN A 88 0.12 -14.05 -11.32
CA ASN A 88 -0.53 -15.35 -11.44
C ASN A 88 -2.04 -15.29 -11.15
N THR A 89 -2.71 -14.27 -11.68
CA THR A 89 -4.15 -14.04 -11.54
C THR A 89 -4.81 -13.85 -12.90
N THR A 90 -6.09 -14.21 -12.99
CA THR A 90 -6.91 -14.02 -14.20
C THR A 90 -8.16 -13.20 -13.90
N ASP A 91 -8.32 -12.74 -12.67
CA ASP A 91 -9.52 -12.06 -12.17
C ASP A 91 -9.17 -10.63 -11.74
N PRO A 92 -9.46 -9.62 -12.57
CA PRO A 92 -9.15 -8.22 -12.27
C PRO A 92 -9.79 -7.72 -10.97
N ASP A 93 -10.94 -8.26 -10.57
CA ASP A 93 -11.66 -7.82 -9.37
C ASP A 93 -10.94 -8.25 -8.07
N ARG A 94 -9.95 -9.14 -8.17
CA ARG A 94 -9.10 -9.58 -7.04
C ARG A 94 -7.97 -8.64 -6.72
N VAL A 95 -7.68 -7.70 -7.61
CA VAL A 95 -6.54 -6.82 -7.48
C VAL A 95 -6.86 -5.65 -6.58
N LEU A 96 -5.96 -5.38 -5.64
CA LEU A 96 -5.88 -4.17 -4.86
C LEU A 96 -4.86 -3.22 -5.50
N LEU A 97 -5.24 -1.96 -5.65
CA LEU A 97 -4.35 -0.90 -6.11
C LEU A 97 -3.90 -0.05 -4.93
N LEU A 98 -2.60 0.16 -4.82
CA LEU A 98 -1.97 1.00 -3.80
C LEU A 98 -1.07 2.04 -4.48
N THR A 99 -1.16 3.28 -4.05
CA THR A 99 -0.27 4.35 -4.52
C THR A 99 0.75 4.68 -3.44
N VAL A 100 1.99 4.95 -3.86
CA VAL A 100 3.05 5.36 -2.94
C VAL A 100 2.88 6.83 -2.60
N ILE A 101 2.91 7.13 -1.30
CA ILE A 101 2.69 8.47 -0.73
C ILE A 101 4.02 9.07 -0.33
N THR A 102 4.20 10.34 -0.69
CA THR A 102 5.23 11.21 -0.15
C THR A 102 4.55 12.24 0.75
N ALA A 103 4.72 12.09 2.06
CA ALA A 103 4.31 13.09 3.04
C ALA A 103 5.33 14.24 3.04
N GLY A 104 4.88 15.46 2.80
CA GLY A 104 5.67 16.68 2.94
C GLY A 104 5.10 17.59 4.03
N GLU A 105 5.85 18.63 4.39
CA GLU A 105 5.44 19.57 5.46
C GLU A 105 4.14 20.32 5.15
N ASN A 106 3.92 20.69 3.89
CA ASN A 106 2.75 21.46 3.47
C ASN A 106 1.78 20.66 2.59
N GLU A 107 2.28 19.63 1.91
CA GLU A 107 1.51 18.88 0.93
C GLU A 107 1.87 17.39 1.02
N THR A 108 0.85 16.55 0.91
CA THR A 108 1.02 15.11 0.73
C THR A 108 0.68 14.76 -0.71
N THR A 109 1.55 14.01 -1.37
CA THR A 109 1.39 13.64 -2.78
C THR A 109 1.42 12.13 -2.97
N ALA A 110 0.63 11.63 -3.92
CA ALA A 110 0.67 10.24 -4.36
C ALA A 110 1.33 10.10 -5.73
N ASN A 111 2.03 8.99 -5.96
CA ASN A 111 2.53 8.60 -7.27
C ASN A 111 1.46 7.79 -8.01
N LEU A 112 0.74 8.44 -8.92
CA LEU A 112 -0.29 7.82 -9.76
C LEU A 112 0.30 7.15 -11.02
N LEU A 113 1.55 7.46 -11.36
CA LEU A 113 2.23 6.85 -12.51
C LEU A 113 2.72 5.43 -12.23
N ALA A 114 3.10 5.15 -10.97
CA ALA A 114 3.72 3.89 -10.59
C ALA A 114 3.02 3.22 -9.39
N PRO A 115 1.73 2.83 -9.51
CA PRO A 115 1.04 2.12 -8.44
C PRO A 115 1.64 0.74 -8.18
N ILE A 116 1.38 0.23 -6.98
CA ILE A 116 1.62 -1.14 -6.57
C ILE A 116 0.31 -1.89 -6.73
N VAL A 117 0.34 -2.91 -7.58
CA VAL A 117 -0.77 -3.80 -7.90
C VAL A 117 -0.57 -5.08 -7.10
N VAL A 118 -1.54 -5.46 -6.27
CA VAL A 118 -1.46 -6.64 -5.40
C VAL A 118 -2.64 -7.56 -5.68
N ASP A 119 -2.41 -8.83 -5.96
CA ASP A 119 -3.48 -9.83 -5.98
C ASP A 119 -3.76 -10.32 -4.54
N ARG A 120 -5.03 -10.28 -4.12
CA ARG A 120 -5.42 -10.62 -2.74
C ARG A 120 -5.38 -12.11 -2.41
N ASP A 121 -5.36 -13.00 -3.41
CA ASP A 121 -5.35 -14.44 -3.20
C ASP A 121 -3.93 -15.00 -3.26
N THR A 122 -3.18 -14.65 -4.32
CA THR A 122 -1.80 -15.12 -4.50
C THR A 122 -0.82 -14.36 -3.62
N MET A 123 -1.24 -13.21 -3.06
CA MET A 123 -0.40 -12.27 -2.31
C MET A 123 0.83 -11.81 -3.09
N ARG A 124 0.75 -11.85 -4.42
CA ARG A 124 1.81 -11.36 -5.30
C ARG A 124 1.56 -9.90 -5.62
N ALA A 125 2.64 -9.13 -5.72
CA ALA A 125 2.57 -7.71 -6.06
C ALA A 125 3.57 -7.30 -7.15
N MET A 126 3.27 -6.20 -7.82
CA MET A 126 4.16 -5.56 -8.79
C MET A 126 3.99 -4.05 -8.72
N GLN A 127 5.10 -3.31 -8.69
CA GLN A 127 5.06 -1.88 -8.96
C GLN A 127 5.05 -1.68 -10.48
N VAL A 128 3.96 -1.13 -11.01
CA VAL A 128 3.70 -1.04 -12.44
C VAL A 128 3.87 0.40 -12.90
N VAL A 129 4.77 0.66 -13.84
CA VAL A 129 4.89 1.99 -14.46
C VAL A 129 3.89 2.10 -15.62
N LEU A 130 2.92 3.01 -15.50
CA LEU A 130 1.85 3.23 -16.47
C LEU A 130 2.31 4.12 -17.62
N ASN A 131 3.19 3.60 -18.48
CA ASN A 131 3.78 4.34 -19.60
C ASN A 131 2.69 4.90 -20.55
N GLY A 132 2.85 6.16 -20.97
CA GLY A 132 1.92 6.80 -21.93
C GLY A 132 0.56 7.20 -21.35
N SER A 133 0.27 6.90 -20.07
CA SER A 133 -1.01 7.23 -19.42
C SER A 133 -1.23 8.72 -19.14
N GLY A 134 -0.16 9.50 -19.05
CA GLY A 134 -0.22 10.91 -18.63
C GLY A 134 -0.43 11.10 -17.11
N PHE A 135 -0.47 10.02 -16.31
CA PHE A 135 -0.60 10.15 -14.86
C PHE A 135 0.66 10.78 -14.24
N PRO A 136 0.49 11.66 -13.24
CA PRO A 136 1.62 12.34 -12.61
C PRO A 136 2.34 11.44 -11.59
N VAL A 137 3.65 11.65 -11.45
CA VAL A 137 4.45 11.09 -10.34
C VAL A 137 4.10 11.76 -9.00
N ARG A 138 3.54 12.98 -9.04
CA ARG A 138 3.14 13.76 -7.87
C ARG A 138 1.73 14.33 -8.09
N ALA A 139 0.71 13.65 -7.60
CA ALA A 139 -0.65 14.18 -7.50
C ALA A 139 -0.93 14.63 -6.05
N ILE A 140 -1.48 15.83 -5.86
CA ILE A 140 -1.84 16.34 -4.53
C ILE A 140 -3.02 15.53 -3.99
N MET A 141 -2.90 15.05 -2.75
CA MET A 141 -3.98 14.37 -2.05
C MET A 141 -4.86 15.41 -1.35
N ASN A 142 -6.06 15.63 -1.88
CA ASN A 142 -6.96 16.72 -1.44
C ASN A 142 -7.70 16.43 -0.11
N ARG A 143 -7.33 15.35 0.58
CA ARG A 143 -7.91 14.90 1.86
C ARG A 143 -6.79 14.44 2.79
N SER A 144 -6.86 14.84 4.05
CA SER A 144 -5.96 14.37 5.12
C SER A 144 -6.42 13.02 5.70
N PHE A 145 -5.46 12.26 6.22
CA PHE A 145 -5.65 10.94 6.84
C PHE A 145 -5.98 11.00 8.33
#